data_AF-N1PSH7-F1
#
_entry.id   AF-N1PSH7-F1
#
_cell.length_a   1.000
_cell.length_b   1.000
_cell.length_c   1.000
_cell.angle_alpha   90.00
_cell.angle_beta   90.00
_cell.angle_gamma   90.00
#
_symmetry.space_group_name_H-M   'P 1'
#
loop_
_entity.id
_entity.type
_entity.pdbx_description
1 polymer ?
#
loop_
_entity_poly.entity_id
_entity_poly.type
_entity_poly.pdbx_seq_one_letter_code
_entity_poly.pdbx_strand_id
1 'polypeptide(L)'
;MAGAQTAASHTLLLLEERLQRLLFLVEGDDTDDSEQQPTSTSTSSARARLAALDRSLRSLATRSPAIADLLQIHRTQPDLFHTASTYETPSILPAAALAQLVLAHEQLYRTTNAQLTAVNDSKNIPDSSALTKLIGLQMRIESAEAKQMQQAQVVAELRGRSAKIVEKWFKNGVLEMEEKWADWEEQLRDAEILVRRREAAKRREEGGV
;
A
#
# COMPACT_ATOMS: atom_id res chain seq x y z
N MET A 1 19.75 40.56 3.91
CA MET A 1 19.73 40.65 2.43
C MET A 1 19.13 39.41 1.75
N ALA A 2 19.27 38.19 2.28
CA ALA A 2 18.69 36.98 1.67
C ALA A 2 17.14 36.94 1.67
N GLY A 3 16.48 37.41 2.73
CA GLY A 3 15.00 37.39 2.83
C GLY A 3 14.28 38.31 1.82
N ALA A 4 14.93 39.38 1.37
CA ALA A 4 14.38 40.26 0.34
C ALA A 4 14.43 39.63 -1.06
N GLN A 5 15.48 38.85 -1.33
CA GLN A 5 15.65 38.14 -2.60
C GLN A 5 14.65 36.97 -2.71
N THR A 6 14.36 36.26 -1.62
CA THR A 6 13.37 35.18 -1.59
C THR A 6 11.92 35.69 -1.66
N ALA A 7 11.62 36.85 -1.08
CA ALA A 7 10.31 37.48 -1.23
C ALA A 7 10.08 37.96 -2.67
N ALA A 8 11.10 38.58 -3.29
CA ALA A 8 11.04 39.04 -4.67
C ALA A 8 10.82 37.88 -5.66
N SER A 9 11.52 36.75 -5.52
CA SER A 9 11.31 35.58 -6.38
C SER A 9 9.92 34.98 -6.21
N HIS A 10 9.40 34.90 -4.98
CA HIS A 10 8.04 34.41 -4.74
C HIS A 10 6.97 35.31 -5.39
N THR A 11 7.14 36.64 -5.31
CA THR A 11 6.20 37.56 -5.99
C THR A 11 6.26 37.46 -7.51
N LEU A 12 7.45 37.21 -8.08
CA LEU A 12 7.59 37.02 -9.52
C LEU A 12 6.91 35.73 -9.99
N LEU A 13 7.06 34.63 -9.26
CA LEU A 13 6.39 33.36 -9.56
C LEU A 13 4.86 33.50 -9.49
N LEU A 14 4.34 34.21 -8.48
CA LEU A 14 2.90 34.48 -8.37
C LEU A 14 2.40 35.32 -9.56
N LEU A 15 3.16 36.35 -9.95
CA LEU A 15 2.82 37.15 -11.11
C LEU A 15 2.85 36.33 -12.41
N GLU A 16 3.82 35.44 -12.55
CA GLU A 16 3.93 34.54 -13.70
C GLU A 16 2.75 33.57 -13.78
N GLU A 17 2.40 32.90 -12.67
CA GLU A 17 1.24 32.00 -12.60
C GLU A 17 -0.07 32.74 -12.93
N ARG A 18 -0.22 33.95 -12.38
CA ARG A 18 -1.38 34.79 -12.70
C ARG A 18 -1.41 35.23 -14.16
N LEU A 19 -0.25 35.54 -14.76
CA LEU A 19 -0.17 35.94 -16.17
C LEU A 19 -0.48 34.74 -17.08
N GLN A 20 0.05 33.56 -16.77
CA GLN A 20 -0.28 32.31 -17.47
C GLN A 20 -1.78 32.01 -17.39
N ARG A 21 -2.41 32.22 -16.23
CA ARG A 21 -3.85 32.06 -16.08
C ARG A 21 -4.65 33.09 -16.88
N LEU A 22 -4.22 34.35 -16.90
CA LEU A 22 -4.87 35.39 -17.73
C LEU A 22 -4.70 35.09 -19.23
N LEU A 23 -3.53 34.61 -19.64
CA LEU A 23 -3.28 34.16 -21.01
C LEU A 23 -4.23 33.02 -21.37
N PHE A 24 -4.33 31.99 -20.51
CA PHE A 24 -5.23 30.87 -20.70
C PHE A 24 -6.70 31.29 -20.78
N LEU A 25 -7.14 32.25 -19.96
CA LEU A 25 -8.51 32.77 -20.03
C LEU A 25 -8.81 33.58 -21.29
N VAL A 26 -7.80 34.23 -21.88
CA VAL A 26 -7.96 35.09 -23.06
C VAL A 26 -7.88 34.28 -24.35
N GLU A 27 -6.94 33.34 -24.45
CA GLU A 27 -6.80 32.47 -25.61
C GLU A 27 -7.83 31.34 -25.58
N GLY A 28 -8.14 30.84 -24.38
CA GLY A 28 -8.94 29.64 -24.17
C GLY A 28 -8.08 28.38 -24.32
N ASP A 29 -8.72 27.24 -24.08
CA ASP A 29 -8.15 25.93 -24.40
C ASP A 29 -8.44 25.67 -25.89
N ASP A 30 -7.45 25.85 -26.76
CA ASP A 30 -7.57 25.58 -28.20
C ASP A 30 -7.67 24.06 -28.51
N THR A 31 -7.76 23.20 -27.48
CA THR A 31 -7.81 21.74 -27.62
C THR A 31 -9.22 21.17 -27.77
N ASP A 32 -10.24 22.00 -28.06
CA ASP A 32 -11.53 21.50 -28.55
C ASP A 32 -11.35 20.91 -29.96
N ASP A 33 -10.94 19.64 -29.98
CA ASP A 33 -11.01 18.67 -31.08
C ASP A 33 -12.46 18.50 -31.54
N SER A 34 -12.96 19.47 -32.29
CA SER A 34 -14.12 19.30 -33.15
C SER A 34 -13.64 19.28 -34.60
N GLU A 35 -13.62 18.10 -35.21
CA GLU A 35 -13.22 17.78 -36.59
C GLU A 35 -14.10 18.46 -37.69
N GLN A 36 -14.51 19.71 -37.51
CA GLN A 36 -15.26 20.46 -38.51
C GLN A 36 -14.59 21.80 -38.79
N GLN A 37 -13.64 21.72 -39.73
CA GLN A 37 -13.30 22.74 -40.72
C GLN A 37 -12.70 24.07 -40.17
N PRO A 38 -11.42 24.36 -40.46
CA PRO A 38 -10.73 25.51 -39.91
C PRO A 38 -11.16 26.80 -40.63
N THR A 39 -12.18 27.49 -40.13
CA THR A 39 -12.39 28.90 -40.49
C THR A 39 -11.54 29.77 -39.56
N SER A 40 -10.24 29.84 -39.86
CA SER A 40 -9.28 30.96 -39.70
C SER A 40 -9.52 32.10 -38.66
N THR A 41 -10.19 31.88 -37.54
CA THR A 41 -10.53 32.95 -36.58
C THR A 41 -9.82 32.84 -35.23
N SER A 42 -8.99 31.81 -35.02
CA SER A 42 -8.15 31.68 -33.81
C SER A 42 -7.05 32.75 -33.70
N THR A 43 -6.81 33.58 -34.73
CA THR A 43 -5.84 34.71 -34.65
C THR A 43 -6.49 36.06 -34.35
N SER A 44 -7.82 36.11 -34.17
CA SER A 44 -8.51 37.37 -33.92
C SER A 44 -8.49 37.71 -32.43
N SER A 45 -8.06 38.93 -32.08
CA SER A 45 -8.05 39.41 -30.68
C SER A 45 -9.38 39.10 -29.98
N ALA A 46 -9.36 38.75 -28.69
CA ALA A 46 -10.58 38.42 -27.92
C ALA A 46 -11.69 39.48 -28.08
N ARG A 47 -11.31 40.75 -28.20
CA ARG A 47 -12.21 41.87 -28.48
C ARG A 47 -12.91 41.77 -29.84
N ALA A 48 -12.21 41.30 -30.88
CA ALA A 48 -12.80 41.06 -32.20
C ALA A 48 -13.79 39.88 -32.19
N ARG A 49 -13.46 38.79 -31.45
CA ARG A 49 -14.37 37.65 -31.24
C ARG A 49 -15.66 38.07 -30.53
N LEU A 50 -15.52 38.83 -29.44
CA LEU A 50 -16.65 39.40 -28.71
C LEU A 50 -17.50 40.33 -29.59
N ALA A 51 -16.87 41.17 -30.42
CA ALA A 51 -17.60 42.03 -31.36
C ALA A 51 -18.34 41.23 -32.44
N ALA A 52 -17.79 40.10 -32.89
CA ALA A 52 -18.48 39.21 -33.84
C ALA A 52 -19.68 38.53 -33.20
N LEU A 53 -19.55 38.05 -31.96
CA LEU A 53 -20.65 37.45 -31.18
C LEU A 53 -21.75 38.48 -30.86
N ASP A 54 -21.40 39.72 -30.53
CA ASP A 54 -22.39 40.77 -30.30
C ASP A 54 -23.15 41.09 -31.59
N ARG A 55 -22.48 41.13 -32.75
CA ARG A 55 -23.16 41.27 -34.05
C ARG A 55 -24.08 40.09 -34.34
N SER A 56 -23.64 38.86 -34.10
CA SER A 56 -24.46 37.67 -34.34
C SER A 56 -25.67 37.65 -33.41
N LEU A 57 -25.49 37.96 -32.12
CA LEU A 57 -26.55 38.08 -31.13
C LEU A 57 -27.55 39.18 -31.51
N ARG A 58 -27.09 40.36 -31.94
CA ARG A 58 -27.98 41.43 -32.42
C ARG A 58 -28.77 41.01 -33.66
N SER A 59 -28.15 40.30 -34.60
CA SER A 59 -28.87 39.77 -35.77
C SER A 59 -29.86 38.65 -35.44
N LEU A 60 -29.63 37.94 -34.33
CA LEU A 60 -30.55 36.91 -33.84
C LEU A 60 -31.71 37.55 -33.04
N ALA A 61 -31.43 38.62 -32.30
CA ALA A 61 -32.43 39.40 -31.57
C ALA A 61 -33.42 40.10 -32.51
N THR A 62 -32.98 40.54 -33.70
CA THR A 62 -33.91 41.08 -34.71
C THR A 62 -34.76 39.99 -35.37
N ARG A 63 -34.32 38.72 -35.33
CA ARG A 63 -35.00 37.59 -35.95
C ARG A 63 -35.94 36.83 -34.99
N SER A 64 -35.71 36.91 -33.68
CA SER A 64 -36.51 36.22 -32.66
C SER A 64 -36.94 37.18 -31.54
N PRO A 65 -38.25 37.40 -31.34
CA PRO A 65 -38.76 38.30 -30.30
C PRO A 65 -38.44 37.80 -28.89
N ALA A 66 -38.35 36.49 -28.68
CA ALA A 66 -37.99 35.92 -27.38
C ALA A 66 -36.59 36.33 -26.90
N ILE A 67 -35.64 36.52 -27.83
CA ILE A 67 -34.28 36.96 -27.49
C ILE A 67 -34.28 38.46 -27.17
N ALA A 68 -35.09 39.26 -27.86
CA ALA A 68 -35.27 40.66 -27.53
C ALA A 68 -35.87 40.82 -26.11
N ASP A 69 -36.86 40.00 -25.76
CA ASP A 69 -37.47 39.98 -24.43
C ASP A 69 -36.45 39.54 -23.36
N LEU A 70 -35.65 38.50 -23.61
CA LEU A 70 -34.59 38.09 -22.69
C LEU A 70 -33.53 39.18 -22.48
N LEU A 71 -33.15 39.92 -23.53
CA LEU A 71 -32.23 41.05 -23.41
C LEU A 71 -32.85 42.21 -22.63
N GLN A 72 -34.16 42.41 -22.74
CA GLN A 72 -34.90 43.38 -21.94
C GLN A 72 -34.97 42.95 -20.47
N ILE A 73 -35.23 41.67 -20.19
CA ILE A 73 -35.22 41.10 -18.83
C ILE A 73 -33.81 41.24 -18.23
N HIS A 74 -32.77 40.90 -18.98
CA HIS A 74 -31.38 41.07 -18.54
C HIS A 74 -31.03 42.54 -18.22
N ARG A 75 -31.54 43.50 -18.99
CA ARG A 75 -31.33 44.94 -18.72
C ARG A 75 -32.12 45.46 -17.53
N THR A 76 -33.35 44.96 -17.33
CA THR A 76 -34.24 45.40 -16.26
C THR A 76 -33.92 44.74 -14.93
N GLN A 77 -33.39 43.52 -14.96
CA GLN A 77 -33.06 42.71 -13.81
C GLN A 77 -31.68 42.09 -13.99
N PRO A 78 -30.60 42.90 -13.89
CA PRO A 78 -29.24 42.38 -13.94
C PRO A 78 -28.99 41.37 -12.80
N ASP A 79 -29.63 41.54 -11.65
CA ASP A 79 -29.43 40.70 -10.46
C ASP A 79 -29.89 39.25 -10.63
N LEU A 80 -30.75 38.95 -11.62
CA LEU A 80 -31.16 37.56 -11.92
C LEU A 80 -30.08 36.74 -12.61
N PHE A 81 -29.16 37.40 -13.31
CA PHE A 81 -28.14 36.74 -14.14
C PHE A 81 -26.72 36.89 -13.60
N HIS A 82 -26.51 37.82 -12.66
CA HIS A 82 -25.31 37.77 -11.84
C HIS A 82 -25.49 36.64 -10.83
N THR A 83 -24.70 35.59 -10.96
CA THR A 83 -24.51 34.65 -9.85
C THR A 83 -24.08 35.49 -8.65
N ALA A 84 -24.83 35.39 -7.55
CA ALA A 84 -24.57 36.14 -6.34
C ALA A 84 -23.06 36.20 -6.09
N SER A 85 -22.56 37.41 -5.84
CA SER A 85 -21.13 37.66 -5.69
C SER A 85 -20.53 36.56 -4.82
N THR A 86 -19.42 35.96 -5.25
CA THR A 86 -18.75 34.85 -4.55
C THR A 86 -18.37 35.17 -3.09
N TYR A 87 -18.55 36.42 -2.65
CA TYR A 87 -18.30 36.91 -1.30
C TYR A 87 -19.51 36.87 -0.36
N GLU A 88 -20.74 36.84 -0.86
CA GLU A 88 -21.91 36.60 -0.01
C GLU A 88 -22.34 35.15 -0.17
N THR A 89 -21.91 34.33 0.78
CA THR A 89 -22.48 32.99 0.96
C THR A 89 -23.99 33.16 1.11
N PRO A 90 -24.81 32.53 0.25
CA PRO A 90 -26.27 32.66 0.33
C PRO A 90 -26.75 31.95 1.59
N SER A 91 -26.70 32.64 2.73
CA SER A 91 -27.23 32.14 3.97
C SER A 91 -28.72 32.42 4.00
N ILE A 92 -29.49 31.37 3.76
CA ILE A 92 -30.95 31.35 3.92
C ILE A 92 -31.33 31.52 5.42
N LEU A 93 -30.35 31.42 6.33
CA LEU A 93 -30.54 31.46 7.77
C LEU A 93 -30.07 32.80 8.39
N PRO A 94 -30.82 33.36 9.36
CA PRO A 94 -30.39 34.53 10.12
C PRO A 94 -29.11 34.23 10.92
N ALA A 95 -28.25 35.24 11.11
CA ALA A 95 -26.92 35.10 11.73
C ALA A 95 -26.93 34.41 13.11
N ALA A 96 -28.00 34.60 13.90
CA ALA A 96 -28.17 33.92 15.18
C ALA A 96 -28.32 32.39 15.05
N ALA A 97 -29.01 31.92 14.00
CA ALA A 97 -29.18 30.49 13.74
C ALA A 97 -27.89 29.84 13.22
N LEU A 98 -27.09 30.59 12.44
CA LEU A 98 -25.74 30.15 12.06
C LEU A 98 -24.82 30.00 13.27
N ALA A 99 -24.85 30.94 14.21
CA ALA A 99 -24.05 30.84 15.44
C ALA A 99 -24.44 29.61 16.27
N GLN A 100 -25.75 29.31 16.39
CA GLN A 100 -26.22 28.10 17.06
C GLN A 100 -25.79 26.83 16.33
N LEU A 101 -25.83 26.82 14.99
CA LEU A 101 -25.37 25.69 14.19
C LEU A 101 -23.88 25.44 14.39
N VAL A 102 -23.06 26.50 14.37
CA VAL A 102 -21.61 26.40 14.60
C VAL A 102 -21.31 25.88 15.99
N LEU A 103 -22.01 26.37 17.02
CA LEU A 103 -21.87 25.88 18.39
C LEU A 103 -22.32 24.42 18.54
N ALA A 104 -23.43 24.02 17.89
CA ALA A 104 -23.90 22.64 17.90
C ALA A 104 -22.90 21.68 17.24
N HIS A 105 -22.16 22.14 16.23
CA HIS A 105 -21.17 21.35 15.49
C HIS A 105 -19.72 21.61 15.93
N GLU A 106 -19.49 22.38 17.00
CA GLU A 106 -18.14 22.76 17.45
C GLU A 106 -17.25 21.54 17.70
N GLN A 107 -17.80 20.52 18.35
CA GLN A 107 -17.08 19.29 18.67
C GLN A 107 -16.69 18.51 17.40
N LEU A 108 -17.55 18.52 16.37
CA LEU A 108 -17.23 17.92 15.08
C LEU A 108 -16.07 18.66 14.40
N TYR A 109 -16.06 19.99 14.41
CA TYR A 109 -14.94 20.76 13.85
C TYR A 109 -13.63 20.55 14.60
N ARG A 110 -13.68 20.49 15.94
CA ARG A 110 -12.50 20.23 16.76
C ARG A 110 -11.93 18.82 16.50
N THR A 111 -12.80 17.82 16.41
CA THR A 111 -12.39 16.43 16.16
C THR A 111 -11.86 16.23 14.75
N THR A 112 -12.51 16.79 13.73
CA THR A 112 -12.02 16.69 12.34
C THR A 112 -10.73 17.48 12.14
N ASN A 113 -10.59 18.66 12.77
CA ASN A 113 -9.33 19.40 12.72
C ASN A 113 -8.19 18.63 13.39
N ALA A 114 -8.44 18.02 14.55
CA ALA A 114 -7.45 17.16 15.20
C ALA A 114 -7.08 15.94 14.35
N GLN A 115 -8.05 15.31 13.66
CA GLN A 115 -7.79 14.22 12.72
C GLN A 115 -6.99 14.67 11.51
N LEU A 116 -7.30 15.82 10.91
CA LEU A 116 -6.55 16.36 9.77
C LEU A 116 -5.13 16.77 10.20
N THR A 117 -4.98 17.33 11.39
CA THR A 117 -3.66 17.66 11.95
C THR A 117 -2.88 16.38 12.22
N ALA A 118 -3.51 15.35 12.77
CA ALA A 118 -2.88 14.04 12.95
C ALA A 118 -2.49 13.38 11.63
N VAL A 119 -3.30 13.52 10.57
CA VAL A 119 -2.97 13.02 9.22
C VAL A 119 -1.78 13.80 8.63
N ASN A 120 -1.78 15.13 8.79
CA ASN A 120 -0.70 15.99 8.31
C ASN A 120 0.62 15.78 9.09
N ASP A 121 0.52 15.56 10.41
CA ASP A 121 1.64 15.21 11.28
C ASP A 121 2.11 13.78 11.03
N SER A 122 1.21 12.87 10.62
CA SER A 122 1.53 11.52 10.11
C SER A 122 2.11 11.55 8.70
N LYS A 123 2.98 12.53 8.40
CA LYS A 123 3.81 12.62 7.19
C LYS A 123 4.74 11.41 7.00
N ASN A 124 4.80 10.49 7.96
CA ASN A 124 5.42 9.19 7.78
C ASN A 124 4.50 8.23 7.02
N ILE A 125 4.11 8.60 5.79
CA ILE A 125 3.93 7.57 4.77
C ILE A 125 5.32 6.90 4.67
N PRO A 126 5.45 5.59 4.96
CA PRO A 126 6.76 4.94 4.96
C PRO A 126 7.46 5.23 3.64
N ASP A 127 8.72 5.67 3.73
CA ASP A 127 9.54 6.09 2.59
C ASP A 127 9.40 5.05 1.46
N SER A 128 8.95 5.51 0.29
CA SER A 128 8.75 4.65 -0.89
C SER A 128 10.05 3.98 -1.32
N SER A 129 11.21 4.51 -0.91
CA SER A 129 12.51 3.88 -1.08
C SER A 129 12.66 2.55 -0.33
N ALA A 130 12.06 2.42 0.85
CA ALA A 130 12.11 1.18 1.64
C ALA A 130 11.21 0.10 1.00
N LEU A 131 10.04 0.49 0.52
CA LEU A 131 9.09 -0.41 -0.15
C LEU A 131 9.64 -0.91 -1.49
N THR A 132 10.26 -0.04 -2.28
CA THR A 132 10.91 -0.44 -3.54
C THR A 132 12.11 -1.38 -3.31
N LYS A 133 12.89 -1.16 -2.25
CA LYS A 133 13.94 -2.12 -1.84
C LYS A 133 13.35 -3.47 -1.44
N LEU A 134 12.19 -3.49 -0.79
CA LEU A 134 11.51 -4.74 -0.41
C LEU A 134 11.06 -5.53 -1.64
N ILE A 135 10.55 -4.86 -2.66
CA ILE A 135 10.25 -5.47 -3.97
C ILE A 135 11.54 -6.03 -4.62
N GLY A 136 12.65 -5.29 -4.55
CA GLY A 136 13.95 -5.77 -5.04
C GLY A 136 14.50 -6.99 -4.30
N LEU A 137 14.10 -7.21 -3.04
CA LEU A 137 14.51 -8.37 -2.25
C LEU A 137 13.67 -9.63 -2.52
N GLN A 138 12.52 -9.52 -3.18
CA GLN A 138 11.60 -10.63 -3.41
C GLN A 138 12.28 -11.82 -4.12
N MET A 139 13.01 -11.57 -5.21
CA MET A 139 13.75 -12.61 -5.94
C MET A 139 14.79 -13.34 -5.08
N ARG A 140 15.40 -12.65 -4.11
CA ARG A 140 16.38 -13.26 -3.19
C ARG A 140 15.69 -14.17 -2.18
N ILE A 141 14.51 -13.77 -1.71
CA ILE A 141 13.68 -14.56 -0.80
C ILE A 141 13.23 -15.85 -1.51
N GLU A 142 12.69 -15.74 -2.73
CA GLU A 142 12.26 -16.90 -3.52
C GLU A 142 13.43 -17.86 -3.81
N SER A 143 14.62 -17.33 -4.14
CA SER A 143 15.82 -18.16 -4.32
C SER A 143 16.27 -18.86 -3.04
N ALA A 144 16.15 -18.20 -1.88
CA ALA A 144 16.49 -18.78 -0.59
C ALA A 144 15.47 -19.87 -0.18
N GLU A 145 14.18 -19.63 -0.41
CA GLU A 145 13.11 -20.59 -0.16
C GLU A 145 13.27 -21.86 -1.00
N ALA A 146 13.58 -21.73 -2.29
CA ALA A 146 13.86 -22.87 -3.16
C ALA A 146 15.03 -23.72 -2.63
N LYS A 147 16.11 -23.07 -2.16
CA LYS A 147 17.25 -23.76 -1.54
C LYS A 147 16.87 -24.44 -0.23
N GLN A 148 16.05 -23.78 0.60
CA GLN A 148 15.57 -24.36 1.86
C GLN A 148 14.72 -25.61 1.60
N MET A 149 13.87 -25.59 0.58
CA MET A 149 13.06 -26.75 0.19
C MET A 149 13.94 -27.92 -0.28
N GLN A 150 14.96 -27.66 -1.10
CA GLN A 150 15.94 -28.68 -1.51
C GLN A 150 16.70 -29.26 -0.31
N GLN A 151 17.18 -28.40 0.59
CA GLN A 151 17.88 -28.84 1.80
C GLN A 151 16.97 -29.70 2.70
N ALA A 152 15.71 -29.31 2.86
CA ALA A 152 14.75 -30.07 3.65
C ALA A 152 14.53 -31.48 3.09
N GLN A 153 14.45 -31.63 1.76
CA GLN A 153 14.34 -32.94 1.10
C GLN A 153 15.58 -33.80 1.34
N VAL A 154 16.78 -33.24 1.17
CA VAL A 154 18.04 -33.96 1.42
C VAL A 154 18.16 -34.38 2.88
N VAL A 155 17.80 -33.52 3.82
CA VAL A 155 17.83 -33.85 5.25
C VAL A 155 16.82 -34.96 5.57
N ALA A 156 15.61 -34.91 5.00
CA ALA A 156 14.63 -35.97 5.18
C ALA A 156 15.14 -37.32 4.65
N GLU A 157 15.78 -37.32 3.47
CA GLU A 157 16.37 -38.53 2.90
C GLU A 157 17.54 -39.05 3.76
N LEU A 158 18.44 -38.18 4.19
CA LEU A 158 19.57 -38.55 5.04
C LEU A 158 19.11 -39.11 6.39
N ARG A 159 18.05 -38.53 6.99
CA ARG A 159 17.42 -39.07 8.21
C ARG A 159 16.83 -40.45 7.97
N GLY A 160 16.17 -40.68 6.82
CA GLY A 160 15.67 -42.00 6.46
C GLY A 160 16.79 -43.03 6.28
N ARG A 161 17.91 -42.64 5.64
CA ARG A 161 19.08 -43.51 5.46
C ARG A 161 19.80 -43.79 6.78
N SER A 162 19.98 -42.79 7.64
CA SER A 162 20.62 -42.96 8.94
C SER A 162 19.79 -43.83 9.87
N ALA A 163 18.47 -43.63 9.90
CA ALA A 163 17.56 -44.48 10.67
C ALA A 163 17.67 -45.95 10.27
N LYS A 164 17.73 -46.26 8.96
CA LYS A 164 17.91 -47.64 8.47
C LYS A 164 19.26 -48.24 8.87
N ILE A 165 20.34 -47.47 8.86
CA ILE A 165 21.66 -47.95 9.27
C ILE A 165 21.66 -48.25 10.77
N VAL A 166 21.10 -47.34 11.57
CA VAL A 166 20.97 -47.50 13.01
C VAL A 166 20.10 -48.72 13.33
N GLU A 167 18.97 -48.90 12.65
CA GLU A 167 18.11 -50.08 12.80
C GLU A 167 18.85 -51.38 12.49
N LYS A 168 19.62 -51.43 11.39
CA LYS A 168 20.45 -52.61 11.04
C LYS A 168 21.52 -52.88 12.09
N TRP A 169 22.18 -51.85 12.60
CA TRP A 169 23.18 -52.00 13.64
C TRP A 169 22.56 -52.50 14.96
N PHE A 170 21.39 -52.00 15.34
CA PHE A 170 20.68 -52.49 16.52
C PHE A 170 20.26 -53.95 16.37
N LYS A 171 19.66 -54.34 15.23
CA LYS A 171 19.24 -55.72 14.99
C LYS A 171 20.43 -56.69 14.99
N ASN A 172 21.42 -56.42 14.15
CA ASN A 172 22.50 -57.38 13.93
C ASN A 172 23.61 -57.28 14.99
N GLY A 173 23.83 -56.08 15.52
CA GLY A 173 24.91 -55.81 16.46
C GLY A 173 24.49 -56.01 17.91
N VAL A 174 23.29 -55.54 18.30
CA VAL A 174 22.85 -55.63 19.70
C VAL A 174 22.01 -56.89 19.92
N LEU A 175 20.93 -57.08 19.17
CA LEU A 175 19.99 -58.20 19.44
C LEU A 175 20.62 -59.57 19.13
N GLU A 176 21.22 -59.77 17.96
CA GLU A 176 21.86 -61.06 17.63
C GLU A 176 23.06 -61.37 18.55
N MET A 177 23.75 -60.33 19.04
CA MET A 177 24.86 -60.51 19.94
C MET A 177 24.37 -60.83 21.36
N GLU A 178 23.27 -60.20 21.81
CA GLU A 178 22.61 -60.50 23.07
C GLU A 178 22.13 -61.96 23.12
N GLU A 179 21.52 -62.46 22.05
CA GLU A 179 21.13 -63.88 21.93
C GLU A 179 22.34 -64.81 22.08
N LYS A 180 23.44 -64.51 21.37
CA LYS A 180 24.69 -65.28 21.49
C LYS A 180 25.31 -65.20 22.88
N TRP A 181 25.27 -64.02 23.52
CA TRP A 181 25.76 -63.86 24.89
C TRP A 181 24.92 -64.67 25.88
N ALA A 182 23.60 -64.69 25.71
CA ALA A 182 22.70 -65.49 26.53
C ALA A 182 22.99 -66.99 26.38
N ASP A 183 23.20 -67.47 25.16
CA ASP A 183 23.60 -68.86 24.89
C ASP A 183 24.94 -69.20 25.56
N TRP A 184 25.91 -68.31 25.46
CA TRP A 184 27.23 -68.50 26.10
C TRP A 184 27.13 -68.50 27.62
N GLU A 185 26.29 -67.64 28.20
CA GLU A 185 26.03 -67.60 29.64
C GLU A 185 25.30 -68.88 30.12
N GLU A 186 24.40 -69.45 29.32
CA GLU A 186 23.79 -70.75 29.61
C GLU A 186 24.83 -71.88 29.59
N GLN A 187 25.66 -71.94 28.55
CA GLN A 187 26.74 -72.94 28.46
C GLN A 187 27.75 -72.81 29.60
N LEU A 188 28.10 -71.57 29.98
CA LEU A 188 28.98 -71.30 31.10
C LEU A 188 28.36 -71.75 32.43
N ARG A 189 27.06 -71.48 32.64
CA ARG A 189 26.31 -71.97 33.81
C ARG A 189 26.29 -73.49 33.86
N ASP A 190 26.06 -74.16 32.74
CA ASP A 190 26.09 -75.63 32.68
C ASP A 190 27.47 -76.19 33.01
N ALA A 191 28.53 -75.60 32.45
CA ALA A 191 29.90 -75.97 32.77
C ALA A 191 30.21 -75.73 34.27
N GLU A 192 29.77 -74.61 34.83
CA GLU A 192 29.93 -74.28 36.24
C GLU A 192 29.19 -75.28 37.15
N ILE A 193 27.96 -75.67 36.80
CA ILE A 193 27.20 -76.70 37.52
C ILE A 193 27.95 -78.04 37.48
N LEU A 194 28.49 -78.44 36.33
CA LEU A 194 29.27 -79.67 36.20
C LEU A 194 30.54 -79.64 37.05
N VAL A 195 31.27 -78.52 37.07
CA VAL A 195 32.45 -78.33 37.91
C VAL A 195 32.07 -78.42 39.39
N ARG A 196 31.05 -77.68 39.84
CA ARG A 196 30.55 -77.75 41.23
C ARG A 196 30.15 -79.16 41.64
N ARG A 197 29.50 -79.93 40.75
CA ARG A 197 29.14 -81.34 41.00
C ARG A 197 30.37 -82.22 41.18
N ARG A 198 31.39 -82.06 40.32
CA ARG A 198 32.66 -82.82 40.44
C ARG A 198 33.44 -82.44 41.68
N GLU A 199 33.54 -81.15 41.99
CA GLU A 199 34.17 -80.68 43.23
C GLU A 199 33.46 -81.20 44.48
N ALA A 200 32.12 -81.21 44.49
CA ALA A 200 31.35 -81.79 45.58
C ALA A 200 31.50 -83.31 45.70
N ALA A 201 31.69 -84.03 44.59
CA ALA A 201 32.03 -85.46 44.61
C ALA A 201 33.43 -85.67 45.22
N LYS A 202 34.43 -84.93 44.73
CA LYS A 202 35.80 -85.00 45.23
C LYS A 202 35.90 -84.64 46.72
N ARG A 203 35.20 -83.60 47.19
CA ARG A 203 35.15 -83.25 48.63
C ARG A 203 34.50 -84.32 49.50
N ARG A 204 33.54 -85.10 48.96
CA ARG A 204 32.96 -86.24 49.67
C ARG A 204 33.92 -87.43 49.75
N GLU A 205 34.74 -87.62 48.72
CA GLU A 205 35.82 -88.61 48.73
C GLU A 205 36.95 -88.20 49.69
N GLU A 206 37.32 -86.91 49.72
CA GLU A 206 38.39 -86.39 50.58
C GLU A 206 37.97 -86.19 52.05
N GLY A 207 36.70 -85.90 52.33
CA GLY A 207 36.13 -85.80 53.68
C GLY A 207 35.54 -87.12 54.23
N GLY A 208 35.68 -88.21 53.47
CA GLY A 208 35.26 -89.57 53.83
C GLY A 208 36.36 -90.43 54.44
N VAL A 209 37.39 -89.80 55.03
CA VAL A 209 38.45 -90.42 55.84
C VAL A 209 38.46 -89.77 57.22
#